data_AF-A0A383ED51-F1
#
_entry.id   AF-A0A383ED51-F1
#
_cell.length_a   1.000
_cell.length_b   1.000
_cell.length_c   1.000
_cell.angle_alpha   90.00
_cell.angle_beta   90.00
_cell.angle_gamma   90.00
#
_symmetry.space_group_name_H-M   'P 1'
#
loop_
_entity.id
_entity.type
_entity.pdbx_description
1 polymer ?
#
loop_
_entity_poly.entity_id
_entity_poly.type
_entity_poly.pdbx_seq_one_letter_code
_entity_poly.pdbx_strand_id
1 'polypeptide(L)'
;MFLTKNLAAKISLLPMIIISLTVFVGCIIYSFVYSLTNSKLIPVLNFVGFQQYERLFKTRKWDVAVENIFIYGFVFTTGCLVIGFLLAVL
;
A
#
# COMPACT_ATOMS: atom_id res chain seq x y z
N MET A 1 -26.83 24.56 -3.48
CA MET A 1 -27.56 24.38 -2.21
C MET A 1 -27.39 22.97 -1.58
N PHE A 2 -26.29 22.24 -1.84
CA PHE A 2 -26.00 20.94 -1.21
C PHE A 2 -24.82 20.99 -0.21
N LEU A 3 -23.97 22.02 -0.30
CA LEU A 3 -22.77 22.16 0.53
C LEU A 3 -23.06 22.58 1.98
N THR A 4 -24.11 23.38 2.21
CA THR A 4 -24.45 23.96 3.53
C THR A 4 -25.33 23.08 4.40
N LYS A 5 -25.85 21.97 3.87
CA LYS A 5 -26.68 21.02 4.63
C LYS A 5 -25.77 20.16 5.51
N ASN A 6 -26.11 20.02 6.80
CA ASN A 6 -25.34 19.31 7.83
C ASN A 6 -23.91 19.85 8.06
N LEU A 7 -23.76 21.18 8.13
CA LEU A 7 -22.46 21.84 8.32
C LEU A 7 -21.74 21.40 9.61
N ALA A 8 -22.49 21.28 10.72
CA ALA A 8 -21.95 20.83 12.01
C ALA A 8 -21.33 19.42 11.91
N ALA A 9 -22.02 18.47 11.27
CA ALA A 9 -21.52 17.11 11.08
C ALA A 9 -20.25 17.08 10.20
N LYS A 10 -20.20 17.90 9.14
CA LYS A 10 -19.00 18.00 8.29
C LYS A 10 -17.80 18.55 9.07
N ILE A 11 -18.01 19.58 9.90
CA ILE A 11 -16.94 20.17 10.72
C ILE A 11 -16.44 19.17 11.76
N SER A 12 -17.33 18.41 12.41
CA SER A 12 -16.94 17.37 13.37
C SER A 12 -16.16 16.21 12.73
N LEU A 13 -16.35 15.93 11.44
CA LEU A 13 -15.61 14.91 10.70
C LEU A 13 -14.25 15.38 10.19
N LEU A 14 -14.02 16.70 10.07
CA LEU A 14 -12.73 17.26 9.64
C LEU A 14 -11.53 16.71 10.41
N PRO A 15 -11.49 16.68 11.76
CA PRO A 15 -10.33 16.17 12.49
C PRO A 15 -10.03 14.71 12.15
N MET A 16 -11.05 13.87 12.00
CA MET A 16 -10.88 12.47 11.62
C MET A 16 -10.27 12.36 10.21
N ILE A 17 -10.78 13.13 9.25
CA ILE A 17 -10.28 13.13 7.87
C ILE A 17 -8.83 13.61 7.82
N ILE A 18 -8.51 14.70 8.52
CA ILE A 18 -7.17 15.29 8.55
C ILE A 18 -6.16 14.30 9.13
N ILE A 19 -6.48 13.68 10.28
CA ILE A 19 -5.58 12.71 10.92
C ILE A 19 -5.39 11.50 10.00
N SER A 20 -6.48 10.95 9.46
CA SER A 20 -6.42 9.81 8.54
C SER A 20 -5.53 10.12 7.34
N LEU A 21 -5.80 11.22 6.62
CA LEU A 21 -5.00 11.60 5.46
C LEU A 21 -3.54 11.85 5.83
N THR A 22 -3.27 12.56 6.92
CA THR A 22 -1.90 12.90 7.32
C THR A 22 -1.09 11.65 7.64
N VAL A 23 -1.66 10.71 8.41
CA VAL A 23 -0.94 9.50 8.80
C VAL A 23 -0.78 8.56 7.61
N PHE A 24 -1.87 8.22 6.91
CA PHE A 24 -1.77 7.27 5.81
C PHE A 24 -0.95 7.82 4.65
N VAL A 25 -1.27 9.03 4.17
CA VAL A 25 -0.57 9.62 3.02
C VAL A 25 0.83 10.07 3.42
N GLY A 26 1.00 10.66 4.59
CA GLY A 26 2.32 11.09 5.07
C GLY A 26 3.28 9.93 5.23
N CYS A 27 2.85 8.80 5.80
CA CYS A 27 3.68 7.60 5.89
C CYS A 27 4.03 7.02 4.52
N ILE A 28 3.11 7.05 3.55
CA ILE A 28 3.38 6.61 2.17
C ILE A 28 4.43 7.50 1.52
N ILE A 29 4.25 8.83 1.58
CA ILE A 29 5.19 9.80 1.02
C ILE A 29 6.57 9.63 1.66
N TYR A 30 6.63 9.52 2.99
CA TYR A 30 7.89 9.32 3.71
C TYR A 30 8.60 8.04 3.28
N SER A 31 7.87 6.93 3.20
CA SER A 31 8.42 5.64 2.74
C SER A 31 8.90 5.70 1.29
N PHE A 32 8.16 6.41 0.43
CA PHE A 32 8.53 6.62 -0.97
C PHE A 32 9.82 7.43 -1.11
N VAL A 33 9.91 8.59 -0.45
CA VAL A 33 11.12 9.43 -0.45
C VAL A 33 12.32 8.65 0.08
N TYR A 34 12.11 7.89 1.15
CA TYR A 34 13.15 7.08 1.74
C TYR A 34 13.62 5.93 0.83
N SER A 35 12.71 5.34 0.05
CA SER A 35 13.06 4.31 -0.95
C SER A 35 14.00 4.81 -2.05
N LEU A 36 14.10 6.13 -2.26
CA LEU A 36 15.03 6.75 -3.22
C LEU A 36 16.42 7.04 -2.60
N THR A 37 16.62 6.64 -1.35
CA THR A 37 17.81 6.93 -0.54
C THR A 37 18.62 5.65 -0.31
N ASN A 38 19.95 5.76 -0.14
CA ASN A 38 20.87 4.62 0.03
C ASN A 38 20.92 4.11 1.47
N SER A 39 19.78 3.65 1.98
CA SER A 39 19.69 3.04 3.31
C SER A 39 19.54 1.53 3.20
N LYS A 40 20.34 0.77 3.98
CA LYS A 40 20.26 -0.71 4.03
C LYS A 40 19.79 -1.22 5.39
N LEU A 41 20.48 -0.84 6.45
CA LEU A 41 20.22 -1.28 7.83
C LEU A 41 20.19 -0.11 8.83
N ILE A 42 20.85 1.00 8.50
CA ILE A 42 20.96 2.20 9.32
C ILE A 42 20.52 3.37 8.45
N PRO A 43 19.67 4.28 8.95
CA PRO A 43 19.17 5.40 8.17
C PRO A 43 20.29 6.34 7.75
N VAL A 44 20.59 6.37 6.46
CA VAL A 44 21.52 7.33 5.86
C VAL A 44 20.79 8.10 4.78
N LEU A 45 20.71 9.44 4.91
CA LEU A 45 20.01 10.33 3.98
C LEU A 45 20.86 10.67 2.74
N ASN A 46 21.41 9.65 2.07
CA ASN A 46 22.12 9.81 0.80
C ASN A 46 21.18 9.53 -0.36
N PHE A 47 20.70 10.58 -1.03
CA PHE A 47 19.81 10.45 -2.17
C PHE A 47 20.54 9.80 -3.37
N VAL A 48 20.07 8.63 -3.80
CA VAL A 48 20.67 7.85 -4.91
C VAL A 48 19.68 7.58 -6.05
N GLY A 49 18.48 8.14 -5.95
CA GLY A 49 17.43 7.99 -6.97
C GLY A 49 17.02 6.53 -7.14
N PHE A 50 17.01 6.06 -8.39
CA PHE A 50 16.47 4.74 -8.78
C PHE A 50 17.48 3.59 -8.76
N GLN A 51 18.72 3.81 -8.32
CA GLN A 51 19.74 2.76 -8.32
C GLN A 51 19.36 1.51 -7.50
N GLN A 52 18.61 1.69 -6.40
CA GLN A 52 18.11 0.59 -5.58
C GLN A 52 17.05 -0.25 -6.32
N TYR A 53 16.19 0.41 -7.11
CA TYR A 53 15.19 -0.25 -7.92
C TYR A 53 15.83 -1.10 -9.02
N GLU A 54 16.81 -0.55 -9.73
CA GLU A 54 17.55 -1.31 -10.76
C GLU A 54 18.22 -2.57 -10.17
N ARG A 55 18.83 -2.44 -8.99
CA ARG A 55 19.41 -3.59 -8.26
C ARG A 55 18.37 -4.63 -7.89
N LEU A 56 17.20 -4.20 -7.40
CA LEU A 56 16.10 -5.10 -7.02
C LEU A 56 15.58 -5.87 -8.24
N PHE A 57 15.26 -5.17 -9.33
CA PHE A 57 14.73 -5.75 -10.56
C PHE A 57 15.73 -6.67 -11.29
N LYS A 58 17.04 -6.48 -11.08
CA LYS A 58 18.08 -7.39 -11.63
C LYS A 58 18.26 -8.68 -10.83
N THR A 59 17.63 -8.81 -9.67
CA THR A 59 17.86 -9.96 -8.79
C THR A 59 16.86 -11.07 -9.10
N ARG A 60 17.33 -12.30 -9.39
CA ARG A 60 16.45 -13.48 -9.62
C ARG A 60 15.42 -13.72 -8.52
N LYS A 61 15.74 -13.33 -7.28
CA LYS A 61 14.81 -13.41 -6.13
C LYS A 61 13.57 -12.54 -6.34
N TRP A 62 13.69 -11.39 -6.99
CA TRP A 62 12.56 -10.53 -7.30
C TRP A 62 11.63 -11.21 -8.30
N ASP A 63 12.15 -11.78 -9.38
CA ASP A 63 11.35 -12.49 -10.39
C ASP A 63 10.54 -13.64 -9.77
N VAL A 64 11.23 -14.50 -9.01
CA VAL A 64 10.59 -15.65 -8.35
C VAL A 64 9.57 -15.21 -7.29
N ALA A 65 9.85 -14.13 -6.54
CA ALA A 65 8.91 -13.61 -5.56
C ALA A 65 7.64 -13.05 -6.23
N VAL A 66 7.79 -12.32 -7.34
CA VAL A 66 6.64 -11.79 -8.09
C VAL A 66 5.79 -12.91 -8.66
N GLU A 67 6.38 -13.91 -9.29
CA GLU A 67 5.67 -15.09 -9.79
C GLU A 67 4.87 -15.79 -8.69
N ASN A 68 5.52 -16.03 -7.54
CA ASN A 68 4.86 -16.63 -6.39
C ASN A 68 3.70 -15.78 -5.85
N ILE A 69 3.85 -14.45 -5.76
CA ILE A 69 2.78 -13.55 -5.31
C ILE A 69 1.56 -13.69 -6.22
N PHE A 70 1.77 -13.74 -7.55
CA PHE A 70 0.67 -13.93 -8.50
C PHE A 70 -0.01 -15.30 -8.34
N ILE A 71 0.77 -16.39 -8.22
CA ILE A 71 0.23 -17.74 -8.06
C ILE A 71 -0.58 -17.85 -6.75
N TYR A 72 0.01 -17.42 -5.63
CA TYR A 72 -0.67 -17.48 -4.34
C TYR A 72 -1.91 -16.59 -4.30
N GLY A 73 -1.84 -15.36 -4.84
CA GLY A 73 -2.98 -14.45 -4.91
C GLY A 73 -4.14 -15.07 -5.71
N PHE A 74 -3.85 -15.60 -6.90
CA PHE A 74 -4.87 -16.19 -7.75
C PHE A 74 -5.50 -17.45 -7.11
N VAL A 75 -4.68 -18.40 -6.69
CA VAL A 75 -5.16 -19.66 -6.10
C VAL A 75 -5.97 -19.39 -4.81
N PHE A 76 -5.50 -18.47 -3.97
CA PHE A 76 -6.21 -18.10 -2.74
C PHE A 76 -7.56 -17.44 -3.04
N THR A 77 -7.60 -16.44 -3.91
CA THR A 77 -8.85 -15.74 -4.25
C THR A 77 -9.88 -16.69 -4.86
N THR A 78 -9.47 -17.51 -5.84
CA THR A 78 -10.39 -18.50 -6.45
C THR A 78 -10.83 -19.55 -5.44
N GLY A 79 -9.92 -20.05 -4.60
CA GLY A 79 -10.25 -21.02 -3.55
C GLY A 79 -11.27 -20.47 -2.55
N CYS A 80 -11.05 -19.27 -2.02
CA CYS A 80 -11.98 -18.61 -1.11
C CYS A 80 -13.34 -18.32 -1.75
N LEU A 81 -13.37 -17.91 -3.03
CA LEU A 81 -14.62 -17.68 -3.75
C LEU A 81 -15.40 -18.98 -3.92
N VAL A 82 -14.76 -20.06 -4.37
CA VAL A 82 -15.42 -21.37 -4.59
C VAL A 82 -15.93 -21.92 -3.26
N ILE A 83 -15.09 -21.96 -2.23
CA ILE A 83 -15.48 -22.49 -0.91
C ILE A 83 -16.58 -21.62 -0.30
N GLY A 84 -16.43 -20.29 -0.33
CA GLY A 84 -17.41 -19.34 0.20
C GLY A 84 -18.76 -19.45 -0.52
N PHE A 85 -18.75 -19.65 -1.84
CA PHE A 85 -19.97 -19.86 -2.62
C PHE A 85 -20.65 -21.20 -2.29
N LEU A 86 -19.88 -22.29 -2.20
CA LEU A 86 -20.42 -23.61 -1.84
C LEU A 86 -21.04 -23.59 -0.44
N LEU A 87 -20.39 -22.95 0.53
CA LEU A 87 -20.93 -22.76 1.87
C LEU A 87 -22.18 -21.87 1.90
N ALA A 88 -22.34 -20.95 0.94
CA ALA A 88 -23.51 -20.08 0.88
C ALA A 88 -24.74 -20.75 0.24
N VAL A 89 -24.53 -21.76 -0.61
CA VAL A 89 -25.61 -22.49 -1.30
C VAL A 89 -26.09 -23.71 -0.51
N LEU A 90 -25.22 -24.31 0.32
CA LEU A 90 -25.57 -25.38 1.26
C LEU A 90 -26.39 -24.85 2.45
#